data_AF-A0A124HQI4-F1
#
_entry.id   AF-A0A124HQI4-F1
#
_cell.length_a   1.000
_cell.length_b   1.000
_cell.length_c   1.000
_cell.angle_alpha   90.00
_cell.angle_beta   90.00
_cell.angle_gamma   90.00
#
_symmetry.space_group_name_H-M   'P 1'
#
loop_
_entity.id
_entity.type
_entity.pdbx_description
1 polymer ?
#
loop_
_entity_poly.entity_id
_entity_poly.type
_entity_poly.pdbx_seq_one_letter_code
_entity_poly.pdbx_strand_id
1 'polypeptide(L)' 'MRYEIRVEGQVSETLAKVFPELDHVMVSGQTLLYGPVVDEAHLYGLLARFRSLGLRVVEMRQLPD' A
#
# COMPACT_ATOMS: atom_id res chain seq x y z
N MET A 1 2.78 3.95 14.14
CA MET A 1 3.51 3.06 13.23
C MET A 1 3.07 3.32 11.81
N ARG A 2 3.98 3.80 10.97
CA ARG A 2 3.72 4.04 9.56
C ARG A 2 4.32 2.91 8.74
N TYR A 3 3.61 2.47 7.69
CA TYR A 3 4.11 1.47 6.76
C TYR A 3 4.25 2.06 5.38
N GLU A 4 5.22 1.54 4.64
CA GLU A 4 5.40 1.70 3.21
C GLU A 4 5.24 0.31 2.57
N ILE A 5 4.37 0.24 1.57
CA ILE A 5 4.03 -0.98 0.84
C ILE A 5 4.25 -0.68 -0.63
N ARG A 6 5.20 -1.38 -1.22
CA ARG A 6 5.56 -1.24 -2.63
C ARG A 6 4.82 -2.30 -3.43
N VAL A 7 4.15 -1.86 -4.48
CA VAL A 7 3.46 -2.74 -5.42
C VAL A 7 4.06 -2.62 -6.82
N GLU A 8 4.05 -3.73 -7.55
CA GLU A 8 4.49 -3.78 -8.94
C GLU A 8 3.54 -2.99 -9.85
N GLY A 9 4.12 -2.19 -10.75
CA GLY A 9 3.35 -1.43 -11.72
C GLY A 9 2.71 -0.16 -11.16
N GLN A 10 1.80 0.39 -11.97
CA GLN A 10 1.09 1.62 -11.67
C GLN A 10 -0.30 1.33 -11.10
N VAL A 11 -0.56 1.82 -9.89
CA VAL A 11 -1.91 1.89 -9.34
C VAL A 11 -2.61 3.09 -9.98
N SER A 12 -3.79 2.86 -10.56
CA SER A 12 -4.59 3.96 -11.12
C SER A 12 -5.15 4.85 -10.01
N GLU A 13 -5.45 6.11 -10.32
CA GLU A 13 -6.02 7.04 -9.34
C GLU A 13 -7.35 6.52 -8.74
N THR A 14 -8.16 5.82 -9.54
CA THR A 14 -9.39 5.15 -9.09
C THR A 14 -9.10 4.06 -8.07
N LEU A 15 -8.05 3.28 -8.30
CA LEU A 15 -7.68 2.19 -7.40
C LEU A 15 -7.02 2.72 -6.11
N ALA A 16 -6.28 3.82 -6.20
CA ALA A 16 -5.73 4.52 -5.04
C ALA A 16 -6.84 5.04 -4.10
N LYS A 17 -7.97 5.50 -4.66
CA LYS A 17 -9.15 5.94 -3.87
C LYS A 17 -9.80 4.83 -3.03
N VAL A 18 -9.46 3.55 -3.28
CA VAL A 18 -9.91 2.40 -2.45
C VAL A 18 -9.16 2.33 -1.11
N PHE A 19 -8.03 3.03 -1.01
CA PHE A 19 -7.20 3.11 0.18
C PHE A 19 -7.11 4.57 0.68
N PRO A 20 -8.24 5.20 1.09
CA PRO A 20 -8.23 6.59 1.55
C PRO A 20 -7.33 6.84 2.77
N GLU A 21 -7.00 5.78 3.51
CA GLU A 21 -6.07 5.81 4.63
C GLU A 21 -4.59 5.80 4.22
N LEU A 22 -4.27 5.58 2.94
CA LEU A 22 -2.91 5.54 2.40
C LEU A 22 -2.70 6.63 1.36
N ASP A 23 -1.59 7.35 1.50
CA ASP A 23 -1.04 8.14 0.42
C ASP A 23 -0.33 7.24 -0.59
N HIS A 24 -0.13 7.73 -1.81
CA HIS A 24 0.62 7.00 -2.83
C HIS A 24 1.53 7.88 -3.67
N VAL A 25 2.64 7.30 -4.14
CA VAL A 25 3.55 7.94 -5.08
C VAL A 25 4.09 6.91 -6.08
N MET A 26 4.24 7.32 -7.34
CA MET A 26 4.85 6.49 -8.37
C MET A 26 6.36 6.70 -8.39
N VAL A 27 7.13 5.62 -8.33
CA VAL A 27 8.59 5.65 -8.40
C VAL A 27 9.08 4.51 -9.28
N SER A 28 9.83 4.84 -10.34
CA SER A 28 10.52 3.86 -11.19
C SER A 28 9.65 2.69 -11.69
N GLY A 29 8.41 2.98 -12.10
CA GLY A 29 7.48 1.96 -12.61
C GLY A 29 6.77 1.12 -11.53
N GLN A 30 6.92 1.51 -10.26
CA GLN A 30 6.22 0.93 -9.12
C GLN A 30 5.37 1.98 -8.43
N THR A 31 4.43 1.52 -7.61
CA THR A 31 3.65 2.40 -6.74
C THR A 31 3.99 2.11 -5.30
N LEU A 32 4.33 3.15 -4.57
CA LEU A 32 4.49 3.14 -3.12
C LEU A 32 3.17 3.59 -2.51
N LEU A 33 2.61 2.78 -1.64
CA LEU A 33 1.45 3.11 -0.80
C LEU A 33 1.95 3.23 0.64
N TYR A 34 1.72 4.35 1.28
CA TYR A 34 2.21 4.57 2.64
C TYR A 34 1.19 5.28 3.52
N GLY A 35 1.20 4.96 4.80
CA GLY A 35 0.23 5.53 5.73
C GLY A 35 0.27 4.89 7.11
N PRO A 36 -0.56 5.38 8.03
CA PRO A 36 -0.66 4.85 9.38
C PRO A 36 -1.29 3.45 9.38
N VAL A 37 -0.71 2.55 10.16
CA VAL A 37 -1.29 1.23 10.46
C VAL A 37 -1.54 1.17 11.96
N VAL A 38 -2.75 0.76 12.32
CA VAL A 38 -3.26 0.84 13.70
C VAL A 38 -2.83 -0.39 14.50
N ASP A 39 -2.93 -1.56 13.89
CA ASP A 39 -2.53 -2.85 14.44
C ASP A 39 -2.23 -3.85 13.31
N GLU A 40 -1.85 -5.08 13.67
CA GLU A 40 -1.58 -6.14 12.71
C GLU A 40 -2.82 -6.53 11.89
N ALA A 41 -4.02 -6.47 12.48
CA ALA A 41 -5.26 -6.80 11.78
C ALA A 41 -5.54 -5.81 10.63
N HIS A 42 -5.30 -4.53 10.87
CA HIS A 42 -5.35 -3.49 9.84
C HIS A 42 -4.34 -3.77 8.73
N LEU A 43 -3.09 -4.12 9.08
CA LEU A 43 -2.05 -4.47 8.11
C LEU A 43 -2.47 -5.65 7.21
N TYR A 44 -2.89 -6.77 7.81
CA TYR A 44 -3.32 -7.94 7.04
C TYR A 44 -4.58 -7.65 6.21
N GLY A 45 -5.47 -6.79 6.69
CA GLY A 45 -6.61 -6.30 5.93
C GLY A 45 -6.21 -5.51 4.68
N LEU A 46 -5.18 -4.66 4.76
CA LEU A 46 -4.61 -3.97 3.59
C LEU A 46 -4.01 -4.96 2.59
N LEU A 47 -3.18 -5.90 3.05
CA LEU A 47 -2.55 -6.92 2.20
C LEU A 47 -3.59 -7.80 1.48
N ALA A 48 -4.67 -8.19 2.18
CA ALA A 48 -5.77 -8.94 1.59
C ALA A 48 -6.49 -8.14 0.50
N ARG A 49 -6.74 -6.83 0.75
CA ARG A 49 -7.33 -5.93 -0.24
C ARG A 49 -6.45 -5.76 -1.47
N PHE A 50 -5.14 -5.56 -1.31
CA PHE A 50 -4.20 -5.50 -2.44
C PHE A 50 -4.29 -6.76 -3.30
N ARG A 51 -4.24 -7.95 -2.67
CA ARG A 51 -4.37 -9.22 -3.39
C ARG A 51 -5.73 -9.35 -4.11
N SER A 52 -6.82 -8.92 -3.49
CA SER A 52 -8.16 -8.98 -4.09
C SER A 52 -8.31 -8.08 -5.33
N LEU A 53 -7.51 -7.02 -5.40
CA LEU A 53 -7.47 -6.05 -6.50
C LEU A 53 -6.41 -6.40 -7.55
N GLY A 54 -5.73 -7.54 -7.40
CA GLY A 54 -4.66 -7.96 -8.31
C GLY A 54 -3.36 -7.18 -8.16
N LEU A 55 -3.20 -6.40 -7.08
CA LEU A 55 -1.97 -5.68 -6.80
C LEU A 55 -0.93 -6.63 -6.20
N ARG A 56 0.22 -6.72 -6.85
CA ARG A 56 1.34 -7.54 -6.39
C ARG A 56 2.22 -6.74 -5.45
N VAL A 57 2.19 -7.07 -4.16
CA VAL A 57 3.11 -6.51 -3.17
C VAL A 57 4.51 -7.11 -3.38
N VAL A 58 5.51 -6.25 -3.54
CA VAL A 58 6.91 -6.64 -3.75
C VAL A 58 7.78 -6.37 -2.53
N GLU A 59 7.41 -5.37 -1.72
CA GLU A 59 8.12 -5.02 -0.51
C GLU A 59 7.15 -4.39 0.49
N MET A 60 7.37 -4.67 1.78
CA MET A 60 6.67 -4.03 2.88
C MET A 60 7.69 -3.65 3.93
N ARG A 61 7.64 -2.39 4.38
CA ARG A 61 8.56 -1.86 5.39
C ARG A 61 7.80 -1.05 6.39
N GLN A 62 8.11 -1.27 7.67
CA GLN A 62 7.75 -0.32 8.70
C GLN A 62 8.71 0.86 8.61
N LEU A 63 8.15 2.07 8.55
CA LEU A 63 8.93 3.30 8.58
C LEU A 63 9.23 3.65 10.05
N PRO A 64 10.46 4.11 10.35
CA PRO A 64 10.70 4.80 11.61
C PRO A 64 9.84 6.07 11.61
N ASP A 65 9.01 6.22 12.64
CA ASP A 65 8.20 7.44 12.82
C ASP A 65 9.11 8.68 12.96
#